data_AF-A0A1Z5TU48-F1
#
_entry.id   AF-A0A1Z5TU48-F1
#
_cell.length_a   1.000
_cell.length_b   1.000
_cell.length_c   1.000
_cell.angle_alpha   90.00
_cell.angle_beta   90.00
_cell.angle_gamma   90.00
#
_symmetry.space_group_name_H-M   'P 1'
#
loop_
_entity.id
_entity.type
_entity.pdbx_description
1 polymer ?
#
loop_
_entity_poly.entity_id
_entity_poly.type
_entity_poly.pdbx_seq_one_letter_code
_entity_poly.pdbx_strand_id
1 'polypeptide(L)'
;MLLAGFAALAGCQQTASRLTWAFARDRGLFGSSKLSHMDEKWLVPVWALCANAAVIFIIGCVYLGSSTAFNAFIGTGLILQLITFAFPAALLLLRRRLAQYLPESRKFKVPAVIGWIANAGTVGFTIIVTIFWCLPTVFPVAPSNMSKFAYLNILKD
;
A
#
# COMPACT_ATOMS: atom_id res chain seq x y z
N MET A 1 6.05 14.77 -21.16
CA MET A 1 6.40 13.88 -20.03
C MET A 1 6.47 14.62 -18.70
N LEU A 2 7.19 15.75 -18.59
CA LEU A 2 7.29 16.51 -17.32
C LEU A 2 5.93 16.97 -16.77
N LEU A 3 5.05 17.55 -17.61
CA LEU A 3 3.69 17.95 -17.21
C LEU A 3 2.87 16.79 -16.63
N ALA A 4 2.93 15.62 -17.26
CA ALA A 4 2.22 14.43 -16.78
C ALA A 4 2.78 13.94 -15.44
N GLY A 5 4.10 14.01 -15.23
CA GLY A 5 4.75 13.66 -13.97
C GLY A 5 4.32 14.59 -12.82
N PHE A 6 4.29 15.90 -13.05
CA PHE A 6 3.82 16.86 -12.05
C PHE A 6 2.36 16.66 -11.69
N ALA A 7 1.49 16.45 -12.68
CA ALA A 7 0.07 16.19 -12.44
C ALA A 7 -0.14 14.90 -11.64
N ALA A 8 0.59 13.84 -11.95
CA ALA A 8 0.52 12.58 -11.22
C ALA A 8 0.99 12.73 -9.77
N LEU A 9 2.12 13.42 -9.52
CA LEU A 9 2.61 13.66 -8.17
C LEU A 9 1.61 14.45 -7.32
N ALA A 10 1.08 15.54 -7.87
CA ALA A 10 0.08 16.36 -7.18
C ALA A 10 -1.18 15.55 -6.85
N GLY A 11 -1.64 14.71 -7.80
CA GLY A 11 -2.79 13.83 -7.61
C GLY A 11 -2.58 12.76 -6.54
N CYS A 12 -1.41 12.10 -6.55
CA CYS A 12 -1.05 11.11 -5.54
C CYS A 12 -0.99 11.74 -4.14
N GLN A 13 -0.34 12.89 -4.02
CA GLN A 13 -0.19 13.59 -2.74
C GLN A 13 -1.55 14.03 -2.19
N GLN A 14 -2.42 14.56 -3.05
CA GLN A 14 -3.78 14.97 -2.67
C GLN A 14 -4.61 13.77 -2.22
N THR A 15 -4.52 12.64 -2.92
CA THR A 15 -5.25 11.42 -2.59
C THR A 15 -4.77 10.86 -1.25
N ALA A 16 -3.45 10.75 -1.06
CA ALA A 16 -2.85 10.27 0.17
C ALA A 16 -3.25 11.15 1.37
N SER A 17 -3.24 12.47 1.21
CA SER A 17 -3.66 13.41 2.27
C SER A 17 -5.12 13.22 2.68
N ARG A 18 -6.02 12.96 1.71
CA ARG A 18 -7.45 12.69 1.99
C ARG A 18 -7.66 11.35 2.69
N LEU A 19 -6.89 10.33 2.32
CA LEU A 19 -6.92 9.03 2.99
C LEU A 19 -6.47 9.15 4.44
N THR A 20 -5.35 9.84 4.69
CA THR A 20 -4.85 10.11 6.06
C THR A 20 -5.86 10.90 6.88
N TRP A 21 -6.50 11.93 6.30
CA TRP A 21 -7.55 12.70 6.97
C TRP A 21 -8.78 11.84 7.32
N ALA A 22 -9.25 11.00 6.39
CA ALA A 22 -10.37 10.09 6.63
C ALA A 22 -10.06 9.11 7.77
N PHE A 23 -8.84 8.57 7.81
CA PHE A 23 -8.38 7.69 8.89
C PHE A 23 -8.27 8.42 10.24
N ALA A 24 -7.84 9.69 10.22
CA ALA A 24 -7.77 10.52 11.41
C ALA A 24 -9.16 10.87 11.95
N ARG A 25 -10.16 11.04 11.08
CA ARG A 25 -11.56 11.25 11.49
C ARG A 25 -12.12 10.05 12.28
N ASP A 26 -11.70 8.85 11.93
CA ASP A 26 -12.07 7.62 12.64
C ASP A 26 -11.23 7.38 13.91
N ARG A 27 -10.49 8.40 14.38
CA ARG A 27 -9.57 8.38 15.54
C ARG A 27 -8.46 7.31 15.45
N GLY A 28 -8.14 6.83 14.26
CA GLY A 28 -7.15 5.77 14.04
C GLY A 28 -5.69 6.20 14.07
N LEU A 29 -5.39 7.50 14.24
CA LEU A 29 -4.03 8.05 14.21
C LEU A 29 -3.69 8.80 15.51
N PHE A 30 -2.44 8.67 15.97
CA PHE A 30 -1.91 9.47 17.07
C PHE A 30 -1.93 10.96 16.66
N GLY A 31 -2.60 11.81 17.46
CA GLY A 31 -2.82 13.21 17.10
C GLY A 31 -4.01 13.44 16.16
N SER A 32 -4.95 12.50 16.08
CA SER A 32 -6.17 12.55 15.24
C SER A 32 -6.90 13.90 15.27
N SER A 33 -6.93 14.60 16.40
CA SER A 33 -7.56 15.93 16.52
C SER A 33 -6.93 17.00 15.63
N LYS A 34 -5.62 16.94 15.35
CA LYS A 34 -4.94 17.90 14.46
C LYS A 34 -4.98 17.43 13.01
N LEU A 35 -4.85 16.12 12.79
CA LEU A 35 -4.88 15.50 11.46
C LEU A 35 -6.27 15.46 10.82
N SER A 36 -7.35 15.52 11.62
CA SER A 36 -8.74 15.57 11.14
C SER A 36 -9.25 17.00 10.92
N HIS A 37 -8.47 18.02 11.26
CA HIS A 37 -8.84 19.42 11.05
C HIS A 37 -8.74 19.78 9.56
N MET A 38 -9.84 20.27 8.98
CA MET A 38 -9.91 20.71 7.58
C MET A 38 -10.03 22.22 7.54
N ASP A 39 -9.16 22.89 6.79
CA ASP A 39 -9.24 24.33 6.60
C ASP A 39 -10.44 24.69 5.70
N GLU A 40 -11.34 25.52 6.22
CA GLU A 40 -12.63 25.86 5.60
C GLU A 40 -12.48 26.68 4.31
N LYS A 41 -11.37 27.42 4.17
CA LYS A 41 -11.07 28.28 3.01
C LYS A 41 -10.54 27.51 1.81
N TRP A 42 -9.82 26.41 2.04
CA TRP A 42 -9.14 25.65 0.99
C TRP A 42 -9.69 24.24 0.81
N LEU A 43 -10.53 23.74 1.74
CA LEU A 43 -11.09 22.38 1.73
C LEU A 43 -10.02 21.28 1.58
N VAL A 44 -8.82 21.56 2.07
CA VAL A 44 -7.66 20.65 2.07
C VAL A 44 -7.20 20.43 3.51
N PRO A 45 -6.95 19.18 3.93
CA PRO A 45 -6.41 18.88 5.24
C PRO A 45 -4.89 19.14 5.26
N VAL A 46 -4.48 20.37 5.58
CA VAL A 46 -3.08 20.81 5.55
C VAL A 46 -2.19 20.00 6.50
N TRP A 47 -2.67 19.67 7.70
CA TRP A 47 -1.91 18.86 8.66
C TRP A 47 -1.63 17.44 8.16
N ALA A 48 -2.60 16.81 7.48
CA ALA A 48 -2.42 15.50 6.86
C ALA A 48 -1.45 15.56 5.67
N LEU A 49 -1.49 16.66 4.90
CA LEU A 49 -0.58 16.90 3.79
C LEU A 49 0.86 17.05 4.27
N CYS A 50 1.09 17.87 5.30
CA CYS A 50 2.40 18.07 5.92
C CYS A 50 2.95 16.78 6.51
N ALA A 51 2.11 15.98 7.19
CA ALA A 51 2.51 14.69 7.72
C ALA A 51 2.98 13.73 6.60
N ASN A 52 2.22 13.60 5.51
CA ASN A 52 2.63 12.79 4.36
C ASN A 52 3.92 13.31 3.72
N ALA A 53 4.05 14.63 3.56
CA ALA A 53 5.26 15.25 3.02
C ALA A 53 6.49 14.97 3.90
N ALA A 54 6.35 15.01 5.23
CA ALA A 54 7.41 14.68 6.17
C ALA A 54 7.86 13.21 6.05
N VAL A 55 6.91 12.27 5.91
CA VAL A 55 7.24 10.85 5.69
C VAL A 55 8.02 10.65 4.39
N ILE A 56 7.56 11.26 3.29
CA ILE A 56 8.23 11.18 1.99
C ILE A 56 9.63 11.80 2.08
N PHE A 57 9.78 12.91 2.79
CA PHE A 57 11.07 13.56 3.01
C PHE A 57 12.05 12.65 3.75
N ILE A 58 11.60 11.99 4.83
CA ILE A 58 12.43 11.05 5.61
C ILE A 58 12.89 9.89 4.72
N ILE A 59 12.00 9.31 3.92
CA ILE A 59 12.36 8.23 2.98
C ILE A 59 13.34 8.74 1.92
N GLY A 60 13.17 9.98 1.46
CA GLY A 60 14.13 10.65 0.57
C GLY A 60 15.51 10.80 1.21
N CYS A 61 15.60 11.14 2.49
CA CYS A 61 16.87 11.18 3.21
C CYS A 61 17.56 9.81 3.27
N VAL A 62 16.81 8.70 3.39
CA VAL A 62 17.37 7.34 3.37
C VAL A 62 18.06 7.04 2.04
N TYR A 63 17.53 7.56 0.92
CA TYR A 63 18.15 7.39 -0.39
C TYR A 63 19.56 7.98 -0.46
N LEU A 64 19.84 9.09 0.23
CA LEU A 64 21.18 9.69 0.27
C LEU A 64 22.20 8.80 1.00
N GLY A 65 21.76 7.98 1.95
CA GLY A 65 22.63 7.08 2.70
C GLY A 65 22.89 5.75 1.96
N SER A 66 21.84 5.13 1.45
CA SER A 66 21.96 3.84 0.75
C SER A 66 20.83 3.63 -0.26
N SER A 67 21.21 3.43 -1.52
CA SER A 67 20.28 3.04 -2.58
C SER A 67 19.69 1.65 -2.37
N THR A 68 20.43 0.71 -1.77
CA THR A 68 19.94 -0.63 -1.41
C THR A 68 18.84 -0.55 -0.37
N ALA A 69 19.03 0.25 0.70
CA ALA A 69 18.02 0.43 1.73
C ALA A 69 16.73 1.05 1.17
N PHE A 70 16.87 2.09 0.34
CA PHE A 70 15.73 2.71 -0.34
C PHE A 70 14.96 1.72 -1.23
N ASN A 71 15.68 0.94 -2.04
CA ASN A 71 15.06 -0.07 -2.91
C ASN A 71 14.30 -1.14 -2.10
N ALA A 72 14.84 -1.55 -0.94
CA ALA A 72 14.16 -2.47 -0.04
C ALA A 72 12.87 -1.87 0.55
N PHE A 73 12.86 -0.57 0.90
CA PHE A 73 11.66 0.13 1.37
C PHE A 73 10.59 0.23 0.28
N ILE A 74 10.96 0.60 -0.94
CA ILE A 74 10.03 0.69 -2.07
C ILE A 74 9.43 -0.68 -2.40
N GLY A 75 10.26 -1.73 -2.46
CA GLY A 75 9.78 -3.10 -2.67
C GLY A 75 8.79 -3.54 -1.58
N THR A 76 9.11 -3.30 -0.31
CA THR A 76 8.22 -3.59 0.82
C THR A 76 6.90 -2.81 0.72
N GLY A 77 6.96 -1.52 0.34
CA GLY A 77 5.77 -0.69 0.13
C GLY A 77 4.84 -1.23 -0.96
N LEU A 78 5.39 -1.73 -2.06
CA LEU A 78 4.61 -2.37 -3.13
C LEU A 78 3.92 -3.65 -2.65
N ILE A 79 4.59 -4.48 -1.84
CA ILE A 79 4.00 -5.68 -1.26
C ILE A 79 2.84 -5.30 -0.33
N LEU A 80 3.06 -4.33 0.57
CA LEU A 80 2.01 -3.85 1.46
C LEU A 80 0.81 -3.30 0.69
N GLN A 81 1.05 -2.55 -0.38
CA GLN A 81 -0.01 -2.03 -1.27
C GLN A 81 -0.83 -3.16 -1.91
N LEU A 82 -0.18 -4.22 -2.38
CA LEU A 82 -0.86 -5.40 -2.94
C LEU A 82 -1.71 -6.11 -1.88
N ILE A 83 -1.19 -6.28 -0.67
CA ILE A 83 -1.92 -6.87 0.46
C ILE A 83 -3.15 -6.01 0.80
N THR A 84 -3.01 -4.69 0.86
CA THR A 84 -4.14 -3.77 1.09
C THR A 84 -5.23 -3.94 0.04
N PHE A 85 -4.88 -4.15 -1.22
CA PHE A 85 -5.86 -4.42 -2.28
C PHE A 85 -6.46 -5.82 -2.21
N ALA A 86 -5.71 -6.81 -1.73
CA ALA A 86 -6.21 -8.17 -1.52
C ALA A 86 -7.17 -8.28 -0.33
N PHE A 87 -7.01 -7.44 0.70
CA PHE A 87 -7.83 -7.46 1.91
C PHE A 87 -9.36 -7.36 1.65
N PRO A 88 -9.88 -6.36 0.92
CA PRO A 88 -11.31 -6.29 0.61
C PRO A 88 -11.76 -7.43 -0.31
N ALA A 89 -10.91 -7.90 -1.23
CA ALA A 89 -11.22 -9.04 -2.08
C ALA A 89 -11.38 -10.33 -1.26
N ALA A 90 -10.47 -10.57 -0.31
CA ALA A 90 -10.53 -11.69 0.62
C ALA A 90 -11.77 -11.61 1.53
N LEU A 91 -12.08 -10.43 2.07
CA LEU A 91 -13.26 -10.24 2.90
C LEU A 91 -14.57 -10.53 2.16
N LEU A 92 -14.65 -10.16 0.88
CA LEU A 92 -15.80 -10.47 0.03
C LEU A 92 -15.93 -11.96 -0.29
N LEU A 93 -14.81 -12.68 -0.45
CA LEU A 93 -14.79 -14.15 -0.61
C LEU A 93 -15.25 -14.84 0.68
N LEU A 94 -14.72 -14.43 1.83
CA LEU A 94 -15.07 -14.98 3.15
C LEU A 94 -16.55 -14.76 3.49
N ARG A 95 -17.11 -13.58 3.13
CA ARG A 95 -18.52 -13.25 3.34
C ARG A 95 -19.44 -13.70 2.19
N ARG A 96 -18.97 -14.55 1.28
CA ARG A 96 -19.75 -15.16 0.18
C ARG A 96 -20.56 -14.19 -0.70
N ARG A 97 -20.16 -12.91 -0.80
CA ARG A 97 -20.98 -11.85 -1.43
C ARG A 97 -22.43 -11.81 -0.93
N LEU A 98 -22.66 -12.00 0.38
CA LEU A 98 -23.99 -11.84 1.00
C LEU A 98 -24.63 -10.50 0.61
N ALA A 99 -25.94 -10.51 0.32
CA ALA A 99 -26.72 -9.35 -0.13
C ALA A 99 -26.67 -8.14 0.84
N GLN A 100 -26.31 -8.39 2.11
CA GLN A 100 -26.11 -7.35 3.13
C GLN A 100 -24.89 -6.44 2.85
N TYR A 101 -23.85 -6.96 2.19
CA TYR A 101 -22.64 -6.20 1.82
C TYR A 101 -22.62 -5.85 0.33
N LEU A 102 -23.48 -6.50 -0.46
CA LEU A 102 -23.61 -6.28 -1.90
C LEU A 102 -25.10 -6.10 -2.26
N PRO A 103 -25.70 -4.94 -1.94
CA PRO A 103 -27.13 -4.71 -2.17
C PRO A 103 -27.47 -4.85 -3.66
N GLU A 104 -28.61 -5.50 -3.93
CA GLU A 104 -29.12 -5.75 -5.29
C GLU A 104 -29.44 -4.47 -6.06
N SER A 105 -29.61 -3.33 -5.37
CA SER A 105 -29.89 -2.00 -5.94
C SER A 105 -28.68 -1.27 -6.56
N ARG A 106 -27.53 -1.95 -6.71
CA ARG A 106 -26.31 -1.33 -7.25
C ARG A 106 -26.42 -0.97 -8.72
N LYS A 107 -25.97 0.24 -9.09
CA LYS A 107 -25.95 0.73 -10.48
C LYS A 107 -25.07 -0.08 -11.44
N PHE A 108 -24.08 -0.82 -10.93
CA PHE A 108 -23.17 -1.63 -11.74
C PHE A 108 -23.06 -3.05 -11.17
N LYS A 109 -23.80 -4.02 -11.72
CA LYS A 109 -23.83 -5.43 -11.27
C LYS A 109 -22.87 -6.26 -12.11
N VAL A 110 -21.78 -6.73 -11.51
CA VAL A 110 -20.93 -7.74 -12.15
C VAL A 110 -21.54 -9.13 -11.97
N PRO A 111 -21.54 -9.99 -13.01
CA PRO A 111 -21.97 -11.37 -12.89
C PRO A 111 -21.25 -12.06 -11.73
N ALA A 112 -21.98 -12.85 -10.94
CA ALA A 112 -21.45 -13.45 -9.71
C ALA A 112 -20.19 -14.28 -9.99
N VAL A 113 -20.18 -15.07 -11.07
CA VAL A 113 -19.06 -15.93 -11.47
C VAL A 113 -17.80 -15.11 -11.76
N ILE A 114 -17.90 -14.06 -12.58
CA ILE A 114 -16.77 -13.16 -12.88
C ILE A 114 -16.25 -12.51 -11.59
N GLY A 115 -17.17 -12.13 -10.70
CA GLY A 115 -16.84 -11.55 -9.43
C GLY A 115 -16.12 -12.49 -8.46
N TRP A 116 -16.41 -13.79 -8.50
CA TRP A 116 -15.72 -14.82 -7.71
C TRP A 116 -14.32 -15.10 -8.27
N ILE A 117 -14.22 -15.30 -9.59
CA ILE A 117 -12.95 -15.56 -10.28
C ILE A 117 -11.99 -14.38 -10.11
N ALA A 118 -12.47 -13.15 -10.30
CA ALA A 118 -11.64 -11.96 -10.15
C ALA A 118 -11.09 -11.81 -8.73
N ASN A 119 -11.95 -11.95 -7.70
CA ASN A 119 -11.51 -11.84 -6.31
C ASN A 119 -10.55 -12.97 -5.91
N ALA A 120 -10.83 -14.22 -6.31
CA ALA A 120 -9.95 -15.36 -6.05
C ALA A 120 -8.60 -15.19 -6.77
N GLY A 121 -8.63 -14.72 -8.02
CA GLY A 121 -7.44 -14.38 -8.80
C GLY A 121 -6.61 -13.29 -8.13
N THR A 122 -7.22 -12.20 -7.66
CA THR A 122 -6.52 -11.13 -6.94
C THR A 122 -5.83 -11.64 -5.67
N VAL A 123 -6.51 -12.45 -4.87
CA VAL A 123 -5.94 -13.01 -3.62
C VAL A 123 -4.82 -14.00 -3.95
N GLY A 124 -5.04 -14.95 -4.87
CA GLY A 124 -4.03 -15.93 -5.27
C GLY A 124 -2.80 -15.27 -5.88
N PHE A 125 -2.99 -14.29 -6.76
CA PHE A 125 -1.90 -13.53 -7.37
C PHE A 125 -1.11 -12.73 -6.31
N THR A 126 -1.79 -12.12 -5.34
CA THR A 126 -1.11 -11.39 -4.26
C THR A 126 -0.24 -12.32 -3.41
N ILE A 127 -0.70 -13.53 -3.11
CA ILE A 127 0.08 -14.53 -2.37
C ILE A 127 1.32 -14.94 -3.18
N ILE A 128 1.15 -15.26 -4.47
CA ILE A 128 2.25 -15.63 -5.36
C ILE A 128 3.29 -14.50 -5.42
N VAL A 129 2.85 -13.28 -5.72
CA VAL A 129 3.74 -12.12 -5.84
C VAL A 129 4.48 -11.86 -4.52
N THR A 130 3.80 -11.96 -3.37
CA THR A 130 4.45 -11.79 -2.05
C THR A 130 5.58 -12.81 -1.84
N ILE A 131 5.38 -14.07 -2.23
CA ILE A 131 6.42 -15.11 -2.13
C ILE A 131 7.59 -14.79 -3.06
N PHE A 132 7.31 -14.42 -4.31
CA PHE A 132 8.34 -14.11 -5.29
C PHE A 132 9.19 -12.88 -4.91
N TRP A 133 8.58 -11.87 -4.29
CA TRP A 133 9.32 -10.70 -3.80
C TRP A 133 10.18 -10.97 -2.56
N CYS A 134 9.90 -12.06 -1.83
CA CYS A 134 10.75 -12.54 -0.74
C CYS A 134 11.93 -13.40 -1.21
N LEU A 135 11.98 -13.79 -2.49
CA LEU A 135 13.09 -14.54 -3.07
C LEU A 135 14.24 -13.61 -3.49
N PRO A 136 15.51 -14.03 -3.31
CA PRO A 136 16.67 -13.22 -3.67
C PRO A 136 16.79 -13.08 -5.19
N THR A 137 17.07 -11.86 -5.67
CA THR A 137 17.12 -11.51 -7.10
C THR A 137 18.46 -11.76 -7.78
N VAL A 138 19.51 -12.11 -7.02
CA VAL A 138 20.88 -12.34 -7.55
C VAL A 138 21.59 -13.49 -6.83
N PHE A 139 22.27 -14.33 -7.61
CA PHE A 139 23.28 -15.31 -7.17
C PHE A 139 24.64 -14.87 -7.74
N PRO A 140 25.78 -14.92 -7.00
CA PRO A 140 25.96 -15.38 -5.63
C PRO A 140 25.61 -14.31 -4.57
N VAL A 141 25.18 -14.77 -3.39
CA VAL A 141 24.71 -13.92 -2.29
C VAL A 141 25.87 -13.32 -1.51
N ALA A 142 26.09 -12.00 -1.65
CA ALA A 142 27.04 -11.27 -0.82
C ALA A 142 26.40 -10.88 0.55
N PRO A 143 27.17 -10.79 1.65
CA PRO A 143 26.66 -10.45 2.99
C PRO A 143 25.89 -9.13 3.06
N SER A 144 26.08 -8.24 2.09
CA SER A 144 25.39 -6.96 1.96
C SER A 144 23.95 -7.06 1.43
N ASN A 145 23.50 -8.24 0.97
CA ASN A 145 22.24 -8.43 0.27
C ASN A 145 21.26 -9.43 0.94
N MET A 146 21.49 -9.84 2.18
CA MET A 146 20.67 -10.90 2.82
C MET A 146 19.64 -10.38 3.81
N SER A 147 18.42 -10.94 3.74
CA SER A 147 17.57 -11.13 4.91
C SER A 147 18.15 -12.27 5.76
N LYS A 148 18.22 -12.10 7.10
CA LYS A 148 18.87 -13.01 8.06
C LYS A 148 18.50 -14.51 7.92
N PHE A 149 17.36 -14.82 7.31
CA PHE A 149 16.83 -16.17 7.19
C PHE A 149 17.66 -17.09 6.28
N ALA A 150 18.29 -16.54 5.23
CA ALA A 150 19.10 -17.35 4.31
C ALA A 150 20.53 -17.65 4.85
N TYR A 151 21.02 -16.88 5.83
CA TYR A 151 22.37 -17.05 6.37
C TYR A 151 22.47 -18.26 7.31
N LEU A 152 21.38 -18.54 8.04
CA LEU A 152 21.34 -19.63 9.03
C LEU A 152 21.23 -21.03 8.41
N ASN A 153 20.78 -21.17 7.16
CA ASN A 153 20.70 -22.47 6.49
C ASN A 153 22.01 -22.90 5.81
N ILE A 154 22.92 -21.97 5.51
CA ILE A 154 24.21 -22.29 4.88
C ILE A 154 25.26 -22.71 5.91
N LEU A 155 25.11 -22.32 7.18
CA LEU A 155 26.01 -22.72 8.27
C LEU A 155 25.61 -24.05 8.94
N LYS A 156 24.59 -24.72 8.42
CA LYS A 156 24.08 -25.99 8.97
C LYS A 156 24.47 -27.22 8.13
N ASP A 157 25.10 -27.00 6.99
CA ASP A 157 25.79 -27.99 6.17
C ASP A 157 27.30 -27.75 6.25
#